data_AF-A0AAY5JXR6-F1
#
_entry.id   AF-A0AAY5JXR6-F1
#
_cell.length_a   1.000
_cell.length_b   1.000
_cell.length_c   1.000
_cell.angle_alpha   90.00
_cell.angle_beta   90.00
_cell.angle_gamma   90.00
#
_symmetry.space_group_name_H-M   'P 1'
#
loop_
_entity.id
_entity.type
_entity.pdbx_description
1 polymer ?
#
loop_
_entity_poly.entity_id
_entity_poly.type
_entity_poly.pdbx_seq_one_letter_code
_entity_poly.pdbx_strand_id
1 'polypeptide(L)'
;MFSALKKLVGTEPGQLGNKNIPAGLQSMNQSLQRRFAKGVQYNMKIIIRGDRNTGKSALWHRLQGKKFLEEYIPTQEIQVSSIHWNYKTDTW
;
A
#
# COMPACT_ATOMS: atom_id res chain seq x y z
N MET A 1 37.49 -3.20 12.22
CA MET A 1 36.92 -2.16 11.32
C MET A 1 35.87 -2.80 10.42
N PHE A 2 34.59 -2.78 10.82
CA PHE A 2 33.45 -3.30 10.03
C PHE A 2 32.26 -2.31 10.13
N SER A 3 32.50 -1.03 9.82
CA SER A 3 31.48 0.03 9.93
C SER A 3 30.75 0.35 8.60
N ALA A 4 31.20 -0.21 7.48
CA ALA A 4 30.68 0.16 6.16
C ALA A 4 29.31 -0.44 5.81
N LEU A 5 28.90 -1.55 6.44
CA LEU A 5 27.60 -2.18 6.13
C LEU A 5 26.41 -1.57 6.90
N LYS A 6 26.64 -0.80 7.97
CA LYS A 6 25.54 -0.16 8.73
C LYS A 6 24.93 1.04 8.01
N LYS A 7 25.59 1.57 6.98
CA LYS A 7 25.12 2.72 6.18
C LYS A 7 24.08 2.35 5.10
N LEU A 8 23.83 1.07 4.87
CA LEU A 8 22.79 0.58 3.95
C LEU A 8 21.44 0.27 4.63
N VAL A 9 21.37 0.34 5.96
CA VAL A 9 20.12 0.19 6.73
C VAL A 9 19.88 1.49 7.50
N GLY A 10 19.51 2.54 6.76
CA GLY A 10 19.21 3.86 7.30
C GLY A 10 18.01 3.81 8.25
N THR A 11 18.30 3.77 9.55
CA THR A 11 17.36 4.10 10.61
C THR A 11 17.99 5.21 11.46
N GLU A 12 17.91 6.45 10.97
CA GLU A 12 18.16 7.63 11.79
C GLU A 12 16.82 8.37 12.02
N PRO A 13 16.43 8.63 13.27
CA PRO A 13 15.25 9.42 13.58
C PRO A 13 15.63 10.91 13.54
N GLY A 14 15.40 11.57 12.41
CA GLY A 14 15.51 13.02 12.36
C GLY A 14 15.97 13.55 11.01
N GLN A 15 15.00 13.88 10.16
CA GLN A 15 14.94 15.04 9.25
C GLN A 15 13.99 14.69 8.12
N LEU A 16 12.90 15.44 8.04
CA LEU A 16 11.94 15.47 6.93
C LEU A 16 12.64 16.08 5.70
N GLY A 17 13.60 15.36 5.14
CA GLY A 17 14.22 15.70 3.87
C GLY A 17 13.31 15.23 2.74
N ASN A 18 12.78 16.20 1.98
CA ASN A 18 12.10 16.00 0.72
C ASN A 18 12.86 14.99 -0.15
N LYS A 19 12.43 13.73 -0.12
CA LYS A 19 12.79 12.79 -1.18
C LYS A 19 12.09 13.31 -2.42
N ASN A 20 12.86 13.71 -3.44
CA ASN A 20 12.35 14.00 -4.77
C ASN A 20 11.68 12.74 -5.29
N ILE A 21 10.38 12.60 -5.03
CA ILE A 21 9.58 11.51 -5.54
C ILE A 21 9.23 11.92 -6.97
N PRO A 22 9.59 11.12 -8.00
CA PRO A 22 9.23 11.41 -9.37
C PRO A 22 7.73 11.65 -9.50
N ALA A 23 7.33 12.61 -10.34
CA ALA A 23 5.92 12.91 -10.58
C ALA A 23 5.16 11.61 -10.94
N GLY A 24 4.07 11.34 -10.21
CA GLY A 24 3.26 10.14 -10.38
C GLY A 24 3.62 8.95 -9.47
N LEU A 25 4.76 8.98 -8.76
CA LEU A 25 5.06 8.00 -7.72
C LEU A 25 4.48 8.50 -6.38
N GLN A 26 3.59 7.74 -5.76
CA GLN A 26 3.10 8.08 -4.42
C GLN A 26 4.07 7.52 -3.39
N SER A 27 4.54 8.35 -2.45
CA SER A 27 5.39 7.86 -1.38
C SER A 27 4.61 6.93 -0.45
N MET A 28 5.28 5.85 -0.05
CA MET A 28 4.71 4.86 0.85
C MET A 28 4.43 5.49 2.21
N ASN A 29 3.20 5.35 2.73
CA ASN A 29 2.82 5.93 4.01
C ASN A 29 3.75 5.46 5.15
N GLN A 30 4.07 6.36 6.09
CA GLN A 30 5.00 6.08 7.20
C GLN A 30 4.59 4.87 8.06
N SER A 31 3.29 4.67 8.27
CA SER A 31 2.76 3.50 8.98
C SER A 31 3.08 2.18 8.27
N LEU A 32 3.05 2.19 6.93
CA LEU A 32 3.36 1.04 6.08
C LEU A 32 4.88 0.77 6.09
N GLN A 33 5.70 1.81 6.02
CA GLN A 33 7.16 1.70 6.15
C GLN A 33 7.57 1.04 7.48
N ARG A 34 6.98 1.48 8.61
CA ARG A 34 7.27 0.90 9.93
C ARG A 34 6.86 -0.57 10.04
N ARG A 35 5.78 -0.98 9.37
CA ARG A 35 5.35 -2.39 9.34
C ARG A 35 6.28 -3.22 8.47
N PHE A 36 6.67 -2.71 7.31
CA PHE A 36 7.59 -3.39 6.40
C PHE A 36 8.99 -3.57 7.00
N ALA A 37 9.44 -2.65 7.86
CA ALA A 37 10.69 -2.79 8.62
C ALA A 37 10.71 -4.04 9.53
N LYS A 38 9.54 -4.58 9.91
CA LYS A 38 9.42 -5.83 10.69
C LYS A 38 9.33 -7.08 9.82
N GLY A 39 9.41 -6.94 8.50
CA GLY A 39 9.16 -8.02 7.54
C GLY A 39 7.70 -8.10 7.10
N VAL A 40 7.47 -8.63 5.89
CA VAL A 40 6.13 -8.80 5.30
C VAL A 40 5.96 -10.24 4.90
N GLN A 41 4.94 -10.87 5.45
CA GLN A 41 4.47 -12.17 4.98
C GLN A 41 3.59 -11.91 3.75
N TYR A 42 4.13 -12.21 2.57
CA TYR A 42 3.50 -12.02 1.26
C TYR A 42 3.22 -10.57 0.85
N ASN A 43 3.84 -10.12 -0.24
CA ASN A 43 3.58 -8.82 -0.85
C ASN A 43 2.97 -9.04 -2.24
N MET A 44 1.68 -8.76 -2.37
CA MET A 44 0.95 -8.97 -3.62
C MET A 44 0.52 -7.64 -4.23
N LYS A 45 0.67 -7.52 -5.55
CA LYS A 45 0.08 -6.45 -6.35
C LYS A 45 -1.11 -7.03 -7.12
N ILE A 46 -2.29 -6.48 -6.88
CA ILE A 46 -3.54 -6.96 -7.49
C ILE A 46 -4.11 -5.85 -8.36
N ILE A 47 -4.56 -6.21 -9.56
CA ILE A 47 -5.29 -5.33 -10.48
C ILE A 47 -6.73 -5.83 -10.58
N ILE A 48 -7.70 -4.96 -10.33
CA ILE A 48 -9.12 -5.26 -10.49
C ILE A 48 -9.53 -4.84 -11.90
N ARG A 49 -9.88 -5.81 -12.76
CA ARG A 49 -10.33 -5.60 -14.15
C ARG A 49 -11.76 -6.05 -14.35
N GLY A 50 -12.42 -5.51 -15.37
CA GLY A 50 -13.80 -5.84 -15.76
C GLY A 50 -14.52 -4.65 -16.41
N ASP A 51 -15.68 -4.92 -17.00
CA ASP A 51 -16.47 -3.93 -17.75
C ASP A 51 -16.98 -2.79 -16.88
N ARG A 52 -17.46 -1.70 -17.48
CA ARG A 52 -18.12 -0.62 -16.73
C ARG A 52 -19.31 -1.17 -15.94
N ASN A 53 -19.62 -0.55 -14.80
CA ASN A 53 -20.74 -0.91 -13.93
C ASN A 53 -20.70 -2.32 -13.28
N THR A 54 -19.55 -3.01 -13.27
CA THR A 54 -19.39 -4.35 -12.64
C THR A 54 -18.95 -4.33 -11.17
N GLY A 55 -18.98 -3.17 -10.50
CA GLY A 55 -18.67 -3.07 -9.06
C GLY A 55 -17.18 -3.05 -8.68
N LYS A 56 -16.25 -2.87 -9.64
CA LYS A 56 -14.79 -2.80 -9.37
C LYS A 56 -14.42 -1.79 -8.27
N SER A 57 -14.96 -0.57 -8.36
CA SER A 57 -14.68 0.50 -7.38
C SER A 57 -15.32 0.20 -6.02
N ALA A 58 -16.48 -0.46 -6.01
CA ALA A 58 -17.13 -0.93 -4.79
C ALA A 58 -16.30 -2.03 -4.09
N LEU A 59 -15.79 -3.01 -4.85
CA LEU A 59 -14.87 -4.03 -4.33
C LEU A 59 -13.59 -3.40 -3.78
N TRP A 60 -12.99 -2.46 -4.53
CA TRP A 60 -11.80 -1.72 -4.10
C TRP A 60 -12.03 -0.95 -2.78
N HIS A 61 -13.20 -0.33 -2.60
CA HIS A 61 -13.59 0.32 -1.34
C HIS A 61 -13.79 -0.69 -0.21
N ARG A 62 -14.43 -1.83 -0.50
CA ARG A 62 -14.67 -2.88 0.49
C ARG A 62 -13.38 -3.48 1.02
N LEU A 63 -12.39 -3.71 0.15
CA LEU A 63 -11.05 -4.19 0.56
C LEU A 63 -10.33 -3.20 1.48
N GLN A 64 -10.60 -1.90 1.36
CA GLN A 64 -10.09 -0.86 2.26
C GLN A 64 -10.89 -0.74 3.58
N GLY A 65 -11.98 -1.50 3.73
CA GLY A 65 -12.89 -1.39 4.88
C GLY A 65 -13.83 -0.17 4.83
N LYS A 66 -13.98 0.49 3.67
CA LYS A 66 -14.92 1.61 3.51
C LYS A 66 -16.37 1.11 3.41
N LYS A 67 -17.32 2.00 3.71
CA LYS A 67 -18.76 1.73 3.55
C LYS A 67 -19.10 1.55 2.06
N PHE A 68 -20.19 0.82 1.81
CA PHE A 68 -20.76 0.72 0.46
C PHE A 68 -21.37 2.07 0.04
N LEU A 69 -21.17 2.44 -1.21
CA LEU A 69 -21.76 3.61 -1.85
C LEU A 69 -22.58 3.11 -3.03
N GLU A 70 -23.86 3.45 -3.05
CA GLU A 70 -24.80 3.01 -4.10
C GLU A 70 -24.67 3.85 -5.38
N GLU A 71 -24.32 5.13 -5.23
CA GLU A 71 -24.13 6.03 -6.36
C GLU A 71 -23.01 5.54 -7.29
N TYR A 72 -23.32 5.45 -8.58
CA TYR A 72 -22.34 5.08 -9.59
C TYR A 72 -21.58 6.31 -10.09
N ILE A 73 -20.30 6.38 -9.71
CA ILE A 73 -19.35 7.37 -10.21
C ILE A 73 -18.28 6.65 -11.05
N PRO A 74 -18.18 6.91 -12.37
CA PRO A 74 -17.14 6.34 -13.21
C PRO A 74 -15.74 6.71 -12.71
N THR A 75 -14.86 5.71 -12.61
CA THR A 75 -13.46 5.94 -12.28
C THR A 75 -12.69 6.32 -13.54
N GLN A 76 -12.20 7.57 -13.61
CA GLN A 76 -11.52 8.12 -14.79
C GLN A 76 -10.14 7.48 -15.02
N GLU A 77 -9.38 7.32 -13.94
CA GLU A 77 -8.00 6.83 -13.97
C GLU A 77 -7.79 5.75 -12.91
N ILE A 78 -6.76 4.91 -13.12
CA ILE A 78 -6.43 3.86 -12.17
C ILE A 78 -6.16 4.43 -10.77
N GLN A 79 -6.85 3.88 -9.78
CA GLN A 79 -6.66 4.23 -8.38
C GLN A 79 -5.79 3.18 -7.71
N VAL A 80 -4.93 3.60 -6.80
CA VAL A 80 -3.98 2.72 -6.11
C VAL A 80 -4.16 2.87 -4.60
N SER A 81 -4.13 1.75 -3.89
CA SER A 81 -4.13 1.72 -2.43
C SER A 81 -3.29 0.55 -1.93
N SER A 82 -2.58 0.77 -0.82
CA SER A 82 -1.83 -0.28 -0.12
C SER A 82 -2.66 -0.77 1.05
N ILE A 83 -3.09 -2.03 1.00
CA ILE A 83 -3.96 -2.62 2.01
C ILE A 83 -3.14 -3.64 2.80
N HIS A 84 -3.12 -3.47 4.12
CA HIS A 84 -2.54 -4.46 5.01
C HIS A 84 -3.61 -5.49 5.38
N TRP A 85 -3.42 -6.72 4.92
CA TRP A 85 -4.34 -7.82 5.17
C TRP A 85 -3.77 -8.76 6.21
N ASN A 86 -4.50 -9.01 7.29
CA ASN A 86 -4.16 -10.03 8.27
C ASN A 86 -4.98 -11.28 7.97
N TYR A 87 -4.38 -12.25 7.30
CA TYR A 87 -4.97 -13.58 7.17
C TYR A 87 -4.61 -14.38 8.42
N LYS A 88 -5.63 -14.88 9.15
CA LYS A 88 -5.40 -15.89 10.17
C LYS A 88 -5.19 -17.22 9.46
N THR A 89 -3.95 -17.68 9.41
CA THR A 89 -3.69 -19.09 9.12
C THR A 89 -3.97 -19.84 10.41
N ASP A 90 -5.19 -20.34 10.59
CA ASP A 90 -5.43 -21.35 11.62
C ASP A 90 -4.65 -22.60 11.19
N THR A 91 -3.47 -22.79 11.77
CA THR A 91 -2.77 -24.06 11.75
C THR A 91 -3.56 -25.02 12.61
N TRP A 92 -4.23 -25.99 11.97
CA TRP A 92 -4.86 -27.14 12.61
C TRP A 92 -3.84 -27.99 13.37
#